data_AF-M1ENN2-F1
#
_entry.id   AF-M1ENN2-F1
#
_cell.length_a   1.000
_cell.length_b   1.000
_cell.length_c   1.000
_cell.angle_alpha   90.00
_cell.angle_beta   90.00
_cell.angle_gamma   90.00
#
_symmetry.space_group_name_H-M   'P 1'
#
loop_
_entity.id
_entity.type
_entity.pdbx_description
1 polymer ?
#
loop_
_entity_poly.entity_id
_entity_poly.type
_entity_poly.pdbx_seq_one_letter_code
_entity_poly.pdbx_strand_id
1 'polypeptide(L)'
;DDSSKTELLFAALKALKYLFRFIIQSRVLYLRFYGQSEDGDEFNNSIRQLFLAFNMLMDRPLEEAVKIKGAALKYLPSIINDVKLVFDPVELSVLFCKFIQSIPDNQLVRQKLNCMTKIVESNLFRQSECRDVLLPLLIDQLSGQLDDNSSKPDHEASSQLLSNILEVLDRKDVGPTAMHIQLIMERLLRRINRNVIGMSRQSPHIV
;
A
#
# COMPACT_ATOMS: atom_id res chain seq x y z
N ASP A 1 31.25 -8.35 -3.40
CA ASP A 1 30.69 -7.75 -4.63
C ASP A 1 29.15 -7.78 -4.70
N ASP A 2 28.47 -8.71 -4.01
CA ASP A 2 27.00 -8.72 -3.92
C ASP A 2 26.44 -7.93 -2.72
N SER A 3 27.21 -7.87 -1.62
CA SER A 3 26.92 -7.05 -0.44
C SER A 3 26.88 -5.55 -0.76
N SER A 4 27.81 -5.07 -1.58
CA SER A 4 27.90 -3.66 -1.99
C SER A 4 26.69 -3.23 -2.84
N LYS A 5 26.23 -4.11 -3.75
CA LYS A 5 25.03 -3.87 -4.57
C LYS A 5 23.76 -3.81 -3.70
N THR A 6 23.67 -4.70 -2.72
CA THR A 6 22.54 -4.72 -1.77
C THR A 6 22.51 -3.47 -0.89
N GLU A 7 23.67 -3.00 -0.43
CA GLU A 7 23.79 -1.74 0.30
C GLU A 7 23.41 -0.53 -0.54
N LEU A 8 23.86 -0.48 -1.79
CA LEU A 8 23.49 0.57 -2.74
C LEU A 8 21.97 0.59 -2.97
N LEU A 9 21.35 -0.58 -3.18
CA LEU A 9 19.91 -0.69 -3.36
C LEU A 9 19.15 -0.21 -2.12
N PHE A 10 19.61 -0.58 -0.92
CA PHE A 10 19.02 -0.10 0.33
C PHE A 10 19.12 1.43 0.46
N ALA A 11 20.26 2.01 0.08
CA ALA A 11 20.45 3.46 0.07
C ALA A 11 19.52 4.15 -0.95
N ALA A 12 19.38 3.57 -2.15
CA ALA A 12 18.46 4.06 -3.17
C ALA A 12 17.00 4.03 -2.68
N LEU A 13 16.57 2.96 -2.01
CA LEU A 13 15.23 2.86 -1.42
C LEU A 13 15.00 3.90 -0.32
N LYS A 14 16.00 4.16 0.53
CA LYS A 14 15.91 5.25 1.53
C LYS A 14 15.79 6.63 0.88
N ALA A 15 16.46 6.83 -0.25
CA ALA A 15 16.41 8.07 -1.01
C ALA A 15 15.21 8.18 -1.95
N LEU A 16 14.38 7.12 -2.06
CA LEU A 16 13.34 6.98 -3.08
C LEU A 16 12.40 8.18 -3.13
N LYS A 17 11.97 8.69 -1.96
CA LYS A 17 11.16 9.90 -1.86
C LYS A 17 11.79 11.11 -2.57
N TYR A 18 13.08 11.33 -2.37
CA TYR A 18 13.79 12.48 -2.92
C TYR A 18 14.08 12.29 -4.41
N LEU A 19 14.46 11.08 -4.81
CA LEU A 19 14.67 10.72 -6.21
C LEU A 19 13.38 10.92 -7.01
N PHE A 20 12.26 10.40 -6.52
CA PHE A 20 10.97 10.57 -7.17
C PHE A 20 10.52 12.01 -7.18
N ARG A 21 10.67 12.75 -6.08
CA ARG A 21 10.35 14.18 -6.07
C ARG A 21 11.11 14.91 -7.18
N PHE A 22 12.39 14.61 -7.40
CA PHE A 22 13.15 15.20 -8.50
C PHE A 22 12.62 14.75 -9.88
N ILE A 23 12.45 13.44 -10.11
CA ILE A 23 11.98 12.87 -11.38
C ILE A 23 10.61 13.44 -11.78
N ILE A 24 9.67 13.47 -10.84
CA ILE A 24 8.31 13.97 -11.07
C ILE A 24 8.33 15.47 -11.37
N GLN A 25 9.07 16.28 -10.59
CA GLN A 25 9.13 17.72 -10.84
C GLN A 25 9.76 18.05 -12.20
N SER A 26 10.78 17.29 -12.60
CA SER A 26 11.34 17.37 -13.95
C SER A 26 10.30 17.06 -15.02
N ARG A 27 9.50 16.00 -14.84
CA ARG A 27 8.43 15.63 -15.78
C ARG A 27 7.33 16.68 -15.85
N VAL A 28 6.87 17.21 -14.71
CA VAL A 28 5.87 18.31 -14.66
C VAL A 28 6.38 19.52 -15.43
N LEU A 29 7.64 19.90 -15.23
CA LEU A 29 8.25 21.03 -15.92
C LEU A 29 8.34 20.79 -17.43
N TYR A 30 8.77 19.59 -17.85
CA TYR A 30 8.81 19.19 -19.25
C TYR A 30 7.43 19.31 -19.92
N LEU A 31 6.39 18.75 -19.31
CA LEU A 31 5.01 18.82 -19.83
C LEU A 31 4.51 20.26 -19.94
N ARG A 32 4.92 21.14 -19.00
CA ARG A 32 4.55 22.56 -19.03
C ARG A 32 5.14 23.31 -20.23
N PHE A 33 6.35 22.95 -20.67
CA PHE A 33 7.03 23.64 -21.78
C PHE A 33 6.75 23.01 -23.15
N TYR A 34 6.64 21.68 -23.22
CA TYR A 34 6.55 20.94 -24.49
C TYR A 34 5.16 20.34 -24.77
N GLY A 35 4.21 20.46 -23.83
CA GLY A 35 2.86 19.89 -23.96
C GLY A 35 2.82 18.38 -23.72
N GLN A 36 1.71 17.74 -24.11
CA GLN A 36 1.61 16.27 -24.10
C GLN A 36 2.46 15.72 -25.26
N SER A 37 3.67 15.25 -24.96
CA SER A 37 4.52 14.57 -25.94
C SER A 37 4.06 13.13 -26.17
N GLU A 38 4.38 12.57 -27.35
CA GLU A 38 4.22 11.13 -27.63
C GLU A 38 4.98 10.26 -26.61
N ASP A 39 6.08 10.77 -26.04
CA ASP A 39 6.88 10.11 -25.00
C ASP A 39 6.15 9.96 -23.64
N GLY A 40 4.91 10.44 -23.52
CA GLY A 40 4.04 10.14 -22.38
C GLY A 40 3.97 8.65 -22.08
N ASP A 41 3.93 7.82 -23.12
CA ASP A 41 3.87 6.38 -22.97
C ASP A 41 5.18 5.78 -22.46
N GLU A 42 6.35 6.31 -22.83
CA GLU A 42 7.65 5.80 -22.38
C GLU A 42 7.89 6.11 -20.89
N PHE A 43 7.57 7.33 -20.46
CA PHE A 43 7.66 7.69 -19.04
C PHE A 43 6.73 6.82 -18.20
N ASN A 44 5.47 6.68 -18.63
CA ASN A 44 4.49 5.85 -17.94
C ASN A 44 4.93 4.38 -17.94
N ASN A 45 5.47 3.87 -19.04
CA ASN A 45 6.02 2.52 -19.10
C ASN A 45 7.18 2.34 -18.12
N SER A 46 8.07 3.33 -17.95
CA SER A 46 9.16 3.27 -16.97
C SER A 46 8.64 3.14 -15.53
N ILE A 47 7.56 3.84 -15.18
CA ILE A 47 6.88 3.68 -13.88
C ILE A 47 6.30 2.27 -13.75
N ARG A 48 5.63 1.75 -14.78
CA ARG A 48 5.09 0.38 -14.79
C ARG A 48 6.19 -0.66 -14.59
N GLN A 49 7.30 -0.54 -15.31
CA GLN A 49 8.45 -1.43 -15.20
C GLN A 49 9.08 -1.39 -13.80
N LEU A 50 9.11 -0.22 -13.15
CA LEU A 50 9.58 -0.13 -11.77
C LEU A 50 8.68 -0.93 -10.82
N PHE A 51 7.35 -0.81 -10.93
CA PHE A 51 6.44 -1.61 -10.12
C PHE A 51 6.57 -3.11 -10.41
N LEU A 52 6.77 -3.50 -11.68
CA LEU A 52 7.06 -4.89 -12.03
C LEU A 52 8.36 -5.38 -11.36
N ALA A 53 9.42 -4.57 -11.34
CA ALA A 53 10.65 -4.92 -10.66
C ALA A 53 10.46 -5.09 -9.14
N PHE A 54 9.62 -4.26 -8.52
CA PHE A 54 9.24 -4.44 -7.11
C PHE A 54 8.44 -5.72 -6.87
N ASN A 55 7.51 -6.08 -7.76
CA ASN A 55 6.75 -7.32 -7.65
C ASN A 55 7.69 -8.54 -7.73
N MET A 56 8.60 -8.54 -8.70
CA MET A 56 9.62 -9.59 -8.85
C MET A 56 10.56 -9.66 -7.64
N LEU A 57 10.85 -8.53 -6.98
CA LEU A 57 11.61 -8.52 -5.73
C LEU A 57 10.81 -9.17 -4.59
N MET A 58 9.51 -8.88 -4.48
CA MET A 58 8.66 -9.40 -3.40
C MET A 58 8.39 -10.89 -3.51
N ASP A 59 8.36 -11.43 -4.73
CA ASP A 59 8.10 -12.85 -5.01
C ASP A 59 9.30 -13.79 -4.67
N ARG A 60 10.52 -13.25 -4.53
CA ARG A 60 11.71 -14.06 -4.18
C ARG A 60 11.59 -14.74 -2.80
N PRO A 61 12.39 -15.76 -2.46
CA PRO A 61 12.50 -16.26 -1.09
C PRO A 61 12.81 -15.14 -0.08
N LEU A 62 12.29 -15.25 1.14
CA LEU A 62 12.41 -14.18 2.14
C LEU A 62 13.88 -13.98 2.54
N GLU A 63 14.57 -15.08 2.79
CA GLU A 63 15.95 -15.17 3.27
C GLU A 63 16.94 -14.41 2.38
N GLU A 64 16.65 -14.35 1.08
CA GLU A 64 17.52 -13.68 0.09
C GLU A 64 17.49 -12.16 0.18
N ALA A 65 16.39 -11.56 0.67
CA ALA A 65 16.16 -10.12 0.52
C ALA A 65 15.39 -9.44 1.66
N VAL A 66 15.29 -10.05 2.86
CA VAL A 66 14.48 -9.54 4.00
C VAL A 66 14.59 -8.03 4.19
N LYS A 67 15.83 -7.52 4.30
CA LYS A 67 16.12 -6.11 4.57
C LYS A 67 15.65 -5.20 3.44
N ILE A 68 15.83 -5.63 2.19
CA ILE A 68 15.47 -4.86 1.00
C ILE A 68 13.96 -4.88 0.79
N LYS A 69 13.30 -6.03 0.93
CA LYS A 69 11.83 -6.13 0.90
C LYS A 69 11.18 -5.25 1.96
N GLY A 70 11.68 -5.31 3.20
CA GLY A 70 11.19 -4.44 4.27
C GLY A 70 11.38 -2.95 3.97
N ALA A 71 12.50 -2.56 3.35
CA ALA A 71 12.75 -1.19 2.92
C ALA A 71 11.81 -0.76 1.78
N ALA A 72 11.57 -1.62 0.80
CA ALA A 72 10.65 -1.35 -0.29
C ALA A 72 9.23 -1.08 0.23
N LEU A 73 8.71 -1.92 1.15
CA LEU A 73 7.42 -1.69 1.79
C LEU A 73 7.35 -0.39 2.59
N LYS A 74 8.45 0.00 3.23
CA LYS A 74 8.52 1.22 4.02
C LYS A 74 8.57 2.49 3.16
N TYR A 75 9.35 2.47 2.08
CA TYR A 75 9.67 3.68 1.33
C TYR A 75 8.86 3.86 0.05
N LEU A 76 8.37 2.79 -0.59
CA LEU A 76 7.59 2.90 -1.82
C LEU A 76 6.28 3.70 -1.65
N PRO A 77 5.50 3.58 -0.56
CA PRO A 77 4.31 4.42 -0.42
C PRO A 77 4.58 5.93 -0.36
N SER A 78 5.82 6.33 -0.04
CA SER A 78 6.16 7.76 0.12
C SER A 78 6.15 8.55 -1.19
N ILE A 79 6.19 7.87 -2.35
CA ILE A 79 6.20 8.53 -3.67
C ILE A 79 4.81 8.76 -4.26
N ILE A 80 3.76 8.18 -3.66
CA ILE A 80 2.40 8.16 -4.22
C ILE A 80 1.90 9.56 -4.60
N ASN A 81 2.04 10.52 -3.68
CA ASN A 81 1.53 11.87 -3.86
C ASN A 81 2.27 12.64 -4.97
N ASP A 82 3.53 12.31 -5.22
CA ASP A 82 4.30 12.90 -6.31
C ASP A 82 3.92 12.21 -7.64
N VAL A 83 3.96 10.87 -7.69
CA VAL A 83 3.70 10.12 -8.94
C VAL A 83 2.34 10.44 -9.54
N LYS A 84 1.29 10.58 -8.72
CA LYS A 84 -0.06 10.87 -9.21
C LYS A 84 -0.20 12.23 -9.92
N LEU A 85 0.81 13.11 -9.85
CA LEU A 85 0.80 14.39 -10.55
C LEU A 85 1.02 14.23 -12.07
N VAL A 86 1.61 13.11 -12.49
CA VAL A 86 2.02 12.87 -13.89
C VAL A 86 1.65 11.47 -14.39
N PHE A 87 0.98 10.67 -13.57
CA PHE A 87 0.60 9.29 -13.86
C PHE A 87 -0.87 9.08 -13.49
N ASP A 88 -1.57 8.22 -14.22
CA ASP A 88 -2.99 7.95 -13.98
C ASP A 88 -3.20 7.36 -12.57
N PRO A 89 -4.03 7.99 -11.72
CA PRO A 89 -4.17 7.58 -10.32
C PRO A 89 -4.91 6.24 -10.17
N VAL A 90 -5.81 5.88 -11.08
CA VAL A 90 -6.52 4.60 -11.05
C VAL A 90 -5.55 3.47 -11.43
N GLU A 91 -4.73 3.68 -12.45
CA GLU A 91 -3.66 2.76 -12.83
C GLU A 91 -2.62 2.63 -11.71
N LEU A 92 -2.23 3.73 -11.06
CA LEU A 92 -1.34 3.69 -9.90
C LEU A 92 -1.93 2.82 -8.78
N SER A 93 -3.24 2.92 -8.55
CA SER A 93 -3.96 2.09 -7.58
C SER A 93 -3.87 0.60 -7.93
N VAL A 94 -4.01 0.24 -9.22
CA VAL A 94 -3.83 -1.13 -9.71
C VAL A 94 -2.39 -1.62 -9.50
N LEU A 95 -1.39 -0.78 -9.76
CA LEU A 95 0.02 -1.13 -9.56
C LEU A 95 0.33 -1.41 -8.09
N PHE A 96 -0.20 -0.60 -7.16
CA PHE A 96 -0.09 -0.88 -5.73
C PHE A 96 -0.83 -2.15 -5.32
N CYS A 97 -1.98 -2.44 -5.93
CA CYS A 97 -2.68 -3.69 -5.64
C CYS A 97 -1.83 -4.91 -5.99
N LYS A 98 -1.28 -4.93 -7.20
CA LYS A 98 -0.38 -6.01 -7.65
C LYS A 98 0.86 -6.13 -6.76
N PHE A 99 1.42 -4.99 -6.34
CA PHE A 99 2.56 -4.97 -5.43
C PHE A 99 2.24 -5.59 -4.07
N ILE A 100 1.13 -5.21 -3.43
CA ILE A 100 0.72 -5.82 -2.16
C ILE A 100 0.42 -7.31 -2.31
N GLN A 101 -0.23 -7.71 -3.42
CA GLN A 101 -0.56 -9.11 -3.68
C GLN A 101 0.67 -9.98 -3.99
N SER A 102 1.76 -9.39 -4.49
CA SER A 102 3.02 -10.12 -4.73
C SER A 102 3.76 -10.54 -3.45
N ILE A 103 3.28 -10.14 -2.27
CA ILE A 103 3.90 -10.47 -0.98
C ILE A 103 3.17 -11.67 -0.38
N PRO A 104 3.87 -12.80 -0.13
CA PRO A 104 3.26 -13.97 0.49
C PRO A 104 2.63 -13.66 1.86
N ASP A 105 1.47 -14.25 2.15
CA ASP A 105 0.63 -13.87 3.31
C ASP A 105 1.30 -14.11 4.68
N ASN A 106 2.26 -15.02 4.75
CA ASN A 106 3.02 -15.33 5.96
C ASN A 106 4.31 -14.52 6.12
N GLN A 107 4.59 -13.59 5.20
CA GLN A 107 5.82 -12.78 5.20
C GLN A 107 5.52 -11.31 5.45
N LEU A 108 6.40 -10.67 6.23
CA LEU A 108 6.44 -9.21 6.38
C LEU A 108 5.07 -8.61 6.79
N VAL A 109 4.26 -9.36 7.54
CA VAL A 109 2.86 -9.03 7.87
C VAL A 109 2.71 -7.59 8.36
N ARG A 110 3.49 -7.21 9.38
CA ARG A 110 3.46 -5.85 9.94
C ARG A 110 3.90 -4.79 8.93
N GLN A 111 4.94 -5.06 8.14
CA GLN A 111 5.43 -4.12 7.12
C GLN A 111 4.43 -3.98 5.96
N LYS A 112 3.75 -5.05 5.56
CA LYS A 112 2.67 -5.07 4.56
C LYS A 112 1.48 -4.25 5.04
N LEU A 113 1.02 -4.46 6.28
CA LEU A 113 -0.04 -3.66 6.91
C LEU A 113 0.34 -2.17 7.00
N ASN A 114 1.54 -1.85 7.46
CA ASN A 114 2.01 -0.47 7.51
C ASN A 114 2.13 0.19 6.13
N CYS A 115 2.54 -0.55 5.10
CA CYS A 115 2.57 -0.09 3.72
C CYS A 115 1.16 0.29 3.25
N MET A 116 0.18 -0.60 3.48
CA MET A 116 -1.24 -0.34 3.20
C MET A 116 -1.77 0.89 3.95
N THR A 117 -1.39 1.06 5.21
CA THR A 117 -1.75 2.27 6.00
C THR A 117 -1.21 3.54 5.35
N LYS A 118 0.02 3.53 4.83
CA LYS A 118 0.59 4.67 4.10
C LYS A 118 -0.09 4.93 2.75
N ILE A 119 -0.61 3.91 2.08
CA ILE A 119 -1.44 4.08 0.88
C ILE A 119 -2.75 4.79 1.26
N VAL A 120 -3.41 4.38 2.34
CA VAL A 120 -4.66 4.99 2.83
C VAL A 120 -4.45 6.44 3.27
N GLU A 121 -3.35 6.74 3.95
CA GLU A 121 -2.99 8.12 4.35
C GLU A 121 -2.70 9.05 3.16
N SER A 122 -2.40 8.50 1.99
CA SER A 122 -2.05 9.29 0.80
C SER A 122 -3.26 9.99 0.19
N ASN A 123 -3.01 10.99 -0.65
CA ASN A 123 -4.07 11.67 -1.39
C ASN A 123 -4.60 10.82 -2.57
N LEU A 124 -4.10 9.59 -2.76
CA LEU A 124 -4.63 8.65 -3.76
C LEU A 124 -5.96 8.07 -3.27
N PHE A 125 -6.01 7.60 -2.02
CA PHE A 125 -7.20 7.00 -1.42
C PHE A 125 -8.33 8.00 -1.12
N ARG A 126 -8.08 9.30 -1.30
CA ARG A 126 -9.13 10.33 -1.23
C ARG A 126 -10.01 10.37 -2.49
N GLN A 127 -9.52 9.87 -3.62
CA GLN A 127 -10.27 9.82 -4.87
C GLN A 127 -11.17 8.58 -4.90
N SER A 128 -12.44 8.75 -5.26
CA SER A 128 -13.44 7.67 -5.19
C SER A 128 -13.06 6.49 -6.09
N GLU A 129 -12.63 6.79 -7.32
CA GLU A 129 -12.26 5.78 -8.33
C GLU A 129 -11.04 4.97 -7.89
N CYS A 130 -10.11 5.61 -7.18
CA CYS A 130 -8.95 4.91 -6.60
C CYS A 130 -9.36 4.04 -5.41
N ARG A 131 -10.32 4.49 -4.59
CA ARG A 131 -10.87 3.66 -3.49
C ARG A 131 -11.58 2.44 -4.04
N ASP A 132 -12.30 2.54 -5.14
CA ASP A 132 -12.99 1.41 -5.76
C ASP A 132 -12.02 0.29 -6.15
N VAL A 133 -10.78 0.63 -6.48
CA VAL A 133 -9.70 -0.32 -6.77
C VAL A 133 -9.01 -0.81 -5.49
N LEU A 134 -8.62 0.11 -4.60
CA LEU A 134 -7.78 -0.20 -3.43
C LEU A 134 -8.55 -0.88 -2.30
N LEU A 135 -9.77 -0.41 -1.99
CA LEU A 135 -10.50 -0.83 -0.81
C LEU A 135 -10.84 -2.33 -0.80
N PRO A 136 -11.30 -2.96 -1.91
CA PRO A 136 -11.54 -4.40 -1.93
C PRO A 136 -10.31 -5.21 -1.52
N LEU A 137 -9.13 -4.83 -2.00
CA LEU A 137 -7.87 -5.45 -1.60
C LEU A 137 -7.57 -5.24 -0.12
N LEU A 138 -7.66 -4.00 0.38
CA LEU A 138 -7.37 -3.69 1.79
C LEU A 138 -8.26 -4.50 2.73
N ILE A 139 -9.55 -4.64 2.39
CA ILE A 139 -10.51 -5.44 3.14
C ILE A 139 -10.17 -6.92 3.08
N ASP A 140 -9.79 -7.45 1.92
CA ASP A 140 -9.40 -8.84 1.78
C ASP A 140 -8.18 -9.18 2.64
N GLN A 141 -7.17 -8.31 2.62
CA GLN A 141 -5.95 -8.44 3.44
C GLN A 141 -6.27 -8.35 4.95
N LEU A 142 -7.12 -7.42 5.37
CA LEU A 142 -7.60 -7.35 6.76
C LEU A 142 -8.42 -8.58 7.15
N SER A 143 -9.27 -9.07 6.25
CA SER A 143 -10.10 -10.26 6.46
C SER A 143 -9.23 -11.48 6.73
N GLY A 144 -8.12 -11.65 5.99
CA GLY A 144 -7.15 -12.71 6.23
C GLY A 144 -6.45 -12.59 7.59
N GLN A 145 -6.08 -11.37 8.00
CA GLN A 145 -5.48 -11.13 9.33
C GLN A 145 -6.44 -11.37 10.50
N LEU A 146 -7.74 -11.19 10.27
CA LEU A 146 -8.79 -11.43 11.26
C LEU A 146 -9.37 -12.86 11.18
N ASP A 147 -8.85 -13.72 10.31
CA ASP A 147 -9.29 -15.12 10.24
C ASP A 147 -8.79 -15.90 11.47
N ASP A 148 -9.64 -16.76 12.03
CA ASP A 148 -9.32 -17.62 13.18
C ASP A 148 -8.13 -18.57 12.87
N ASN A 149 -7.90 -18.85 11.58
CA ASN A 149 -6.79 -19.69 11.11
C ASN A 149 -5.50 -18.90 10.82
N SER A 150 -5.48 -17.59 11.07
CA SER A 150 -4.29 -16.77 10.87
C SER A 150 -3.17 -17.24 11.81
N SER A 151 -2.05 -17.69 11.23
CA SER A 151 -0.94 -18.26 12.01
C SER A 151 -0.22 -17.23 12.89
N LYS A 152 -0.18 -15.96 12.47
CA LYS A 152 0.49 -14.84 13.15
C LYS A 152 -0.22 -13.52 12.85
N PRO A 153 -1.42 -13.28 13.41
CA PRO A 153 -2.13 -12.03 13.19
C PRO A 153 -1.41 -10.86 13.85
N ASP A 154 -1.35 -9.71 13.19
CA ASP A 154 -0.96 -8.44 13.80
C ASP A 154 -2.20 -7.58 14.02
N HIS A 155 -2.90 -7.80 15.15
CA HIS A 155 -4.16 -7.11 15.47
C HIS A 155 -3.96 -5.60 15.65
N GLU A 156 -2.81 -5.17 16.15
CA GLU A 156 -2.49 -3.74 16.34
C GLU A 156 -2.39 -3.03 14.99
N ALA A 157 -1.56 -3.55 14.08
CA ALA A 157 -1.40 -2.96 12.74
C ALA A 157 -2.69 -3.09 11.91
N SER A 158 -3.46 -4.17 12.09
CA SER A 158 -4.77 -4.35 11.44
C SER A 158 -5.79 -3.33 11.94
N SER A 159 -5.84 -3.10 13.26
CA SER A 159 -6.70 -2.09 13.87
C SER A 159 -6.34 -0.68 13.39
N GLN A 160 -5.04 -0.37 13.31
CA GLN A 160 -4.58 0.92 12.80
C GLN A 160 -4.98 1.12 11.33
N LEU A 161 -4.79 0.11 10.48
CA LEU A 161 -5.18 0.19 9.08
C LEU A 161 -6.70 0.42 8.93
N LEU A 162 -7.52 -0.37 9.63
CA LEU A 162 -8.97 -0.20 9.59
C LEU A 162 -9.40 1.18 10.09
N SER A 163 -8.78 1.66 11.17
CA SER A 163 -9.05 3.00 11.72
C SER A 163 -8.75 4.09 10.69
N ASN A 164 -7.60 4.03 10.02
CA ASN A 164 -7.24 5.00 8.97
C ASN A 164 -8.20 4.95 7.78
N ILE A 165 -8.67 3.75 7.39
CA ILE A 165 -9.66 3.61 6.31
C ILE A 165 -10.95 4.33 6.71
N LEU A 166 -11.47 4.06 7.91
CA LEU A 166 -12.70 4.67 8.40
C LEU A 166 -12.55 6.19 8.57
N GLU A 167 -11.41 6.66 9.06
CA GLU A 167 -11.13 8.10 9.18
C GLU A 167 -11.18 8.80 7.82
N VAL A 168 -10.61 8.20 6.77
CA VAL A 168 -10.73 8.77 5.42
C VAL A 168 -12.16 8.74 4.91
N LEU A 169 -12.92 7.66 5.17
CA LEU A 169 -14.30 7.52 4.69
C LEU A 169 -15.31 8.42 5.43
N ASP A 170 -14.98 8.87 6.64
CA ASP A 170 -15.79 9.83 7.41
C ASP A 170 -15.63 11.28 6.93
N ARG A 171 -14.59 11.56 6.14
CA ARG A 171 -14.34 12.90 5.61
C ARG A 171 -15.44 13.36 4.65
N LYS A 172 -15.73 14.66 4.69
CA LYS A 172 -16.73 15.28 3.80
C LYS A 172 -16.20 15.61 2.40
N ASP A 173 -14.88 15.68 2.24
CA ASP A 173 -14.20 16.13 1.01
C ASP A 173 -13.72 14.99 0.12
N VAL A 174 -14.16 13.76 0.36
CA VAL A 174 -13.69 12.57 -0.38
C VAL A 174 -14.72 11.95 -1.31
N GLY A 175 -15.88 12.59 -1.49
CA GLY A 175 -16.99 12.08 -2.30
C GLY A 175 -17.85 11.02 -1.57
N PRO A 176 -18.75 10.33 -2.27
CA PRO A 176 -19.61 9.31 -1.66
C PRO A 176 -18.82 8.14 -1.07
N THR A 177 -19.21 7.68 0.12
CA THR A 177 -18.54 6.57 0.84
C THR A 177 -19.48 5.47 1.30
N ALA A 178 -20.79 5.58 1.02
CA ALA A 178 -21.79 4.62 1.49
C ALA A 178 -21.52 3.18 1.01
N MET A 179 -21.20 3.00 -0.28
CA MET A 179 -20.85 1.69 -0.83
C MET A 179 -19.54 1.13 -0.24
N HIS A 180 -18.56 2.00 0.02
CA HIS A 180 -17.30 1.63 0.67
C HIS A 180 -17.52 1.13 2.10
N ILE A 181 -18.34 1.82 2.88
CA ILE A 181 -18.71 1.42 4.25
C ILE A 181 -19.50 0.11 4.23
N GLN A 182 -20.46 -0.04 3.32
CA GLN A 182 -21.23 -1.27 3.16
C GLN A 182 -20.31 -2.47 2.91
N LEU A 183 -19.33 -2.32 2.01
CA LEU A 183 -18.35 -3.37 1.72
C LEU A 183 -17.54 -3.78 2.97
N ILE A 184 -17.11 -2.80 3.78
CA ILE A 184 -16.41 -3.07 5.05
C ILE A 184 -17.30 -3.86 6.00
N MET A 185 -18.56 -3.44 6.17
CA MET A 185 -19.51 -4.10 7.07
C MET A 185 -19.79 -5.54 6.65
N GLU A 186 -20.03 -5.78 5.36
CA GLU A 186 -20.33 -7.11 4.84
C GLU A 186 -19.15 -8.09 5.01
N ARG A 187 -17.92 -7.60 4.83
CA ARG A 187 -16.72 -8.45 4.81
C ARG A 187 -16.06 -8.61 6.18
N LEU A 188 -16.03 -7.57 7.00
CA LEU A 188 -15.22 -7.56 8.23
C LEU A 188 -16.03 -7.65 9.52
N LEU A 189 -17.29 -7.20 9.56
CA LEU A 189 -18.05 -7.04 10.82
C LEU A 189 -18.11 -8.34 11.64
N ARG A 190 -18.44 -9.47 10.99
CA ARG A 190 -18.50 -10.77 11.67
C ARG A 190 -17.15 -11.18 12.24
N ARG A 191 -16.06 -10.96 11.49
CA ARG A 191 -14.70 -11.34 11.88
C ARG A 191 -14.20 -10.48 13.03
N ILE A 192 -14.44 -9.17 12.97
CA ILE A 192 -14.13 -8.23 14.05
C ILE A 192 -14.84 -8.64 15.33
N ASN A 193 -16.16 -8.88 15.27
CA ASN A 193 -16.95 -9.27 16.45
C ASN A 193 -16.42 -10.56 17.10
N ARG A 194 -16.04 -11.56 16.29
CA ARG A 194 -15.46 -12.80 16.81
C ARG A 194 -14.10 -12.58 17.48
N ASN A 195 -13.22 -11.80 16.86
CA ASN A 195 -11.91 -11.48 17.44
C ASN A 195 -12.05 -10.74 18.78
N VAL A 196 -12.95 -9.76 18.88
CA VAL A 196 -13.22 -9.02 20.14
C VAL A 196 -13.72 -9.95 21.24
N ILE A 197 -14.64 -10.86 20.94
CA ILE A 197 -15.13 -11.87 21.91
C ILE A 197 -14.02 -12.85 22.33
N GLY A 198 -13.13 -13.22 21.40
CA GLY A 198 -11.97 -14.06 21.69
C GLY A 198 -10.99 -13.38 22.64
N MET A 199 -10.68 -12.11 22.39
CA MET A 199 -9.79 -11.29 23.22
C MET A 199 -10.34 -11.05 24.63
N SER A 200 -11.64 -10.79 24.76
CA SER A 200 -12.27 -10.59 26.09
C SER A 200 -12.20 -11.84 26.97
N ARG A 201 -12.14 -13.03 26.36
CA ARG A 201 -12.00 -14.32 27.07
C ARG A 201 -10.56 -14.65 27.48
N GLN A 202 -9.56 -14.04 26.83
CA GLN A 202 -8.13 -14.28 27.08
C GLN A 202 -7.49 -13.19 27.94
N SER A 203 -8.22 -12.12 28.26
CA SER A 203 -7.73 -11.00 29.08
C SER A 203 -7.82 -11.33 30.57
N PRO A 204 -6.71 -11.48 31.32
CA PRO A 204 -6.73 -11.79 32.76
C PRO A 204 -7.09 -10.58 33.66
N HIS A 205 -7.65 -9.50 33.09
CA HIS A 205 -7.87 -8.22 33.79
C HIS A 205 -9.31 -7.70 33.70
N ILE A 206 -10.31 -8.59 33.63
CA ILE A 206 -11.70 -8.20 33.87
C ILE A 206 -12.15 -8.86 35.18
N VAL A 207 -11.94 -8.14 36.28
CA VAL A 207 -12.66 -8.26 37.56
C VAL A 207 -13.34 -6.93 37.80
#